data_AF-A0A818MLY8-F1
#
_entry.id   AF-A0A818MLY8-F1
#
_cell.length_a   1.000
_cell.length_b   1.000
_cell.length_c   1.000
_cell.angle_alpha   90.00
_cell.angle_beta   90.00
_cell.angle_gamma   90.00
#
_symmetry.space_group_name_H-M   'P 1'
#
loop_
_entity.id
_entity.type
_entity.pdbx_description
1 polymer ?
#
loop_
_entity_poly.entity_id
_entity_poly.type
_entity_poly.pdbx_seq_one_letter_code
_entity_poly.pdbx_strand_id
1 'polypeptide(L)'
;MCDKGRGMCICDGCKAYFCTRHFNEHRQQLSMQFDRDVVKIHDDLLEQIHSVKQPNIVSDDLCAQIDDWETSTIVKIKKVAQLARHQVIQLFSQETQSLTENLGTVADEIRTLLKEDSFAEDDIERLQLKLNQLQKSLDQQ
;
A
#
# COMPACT_ATOMS: atom_id res chain seq x y z
N MET A 1 -53.68 1.18 45.60
CA MET A 1 -53.85 -0.16 46.21
C MET A 1 -55.33 -0.49 46.25
N CYS A 2 -55.71 -1.75 46.01
CA CYS A 2 -57.10 -2.18 45.93
C CYS A 2 -57.48 -3.00 47.16
N ASP A 3 -58.37 -2.48 48.00
CA ASP A 3 -58.79 -3.14 49.25
C ASP A 3 -59.84 -4.25 49.06
N LYS A 4 -60.09 -4.69 47.81
CA LYS A 4 -61.05 -5.76 47.50
C LYS A 4 -60.32 -7.08 47.28
N GLY A 5 -59.97 -7.75 48.38
CA GLY A 5 -59.12 -8.95 48.44
C GLY A 5 -59.72 -10.26 47.94
N ARG A 6 -60.19 -10.35 46.68
CA ARG A 6 -60.40 -11.65 46.01
C ARG A 6 -59.80 -11.62 44.60
N GLY A 7 -58.89 -12.56 44.34
CA GLY A 7 -58.12 -12.66 43.08
C GLY A 7 -56.96 -11.67 43.02
N MET A 8 -55.84 -11.98 43.68
CA MET A 8 -54.62 -11.18 43.65
C MET A 8 -53.59 -11.79 42.68
N CYS A 9 -53.08 -10.98 41.78
CA CYS A 9 -51.98 -11.30 40.86
C CYS A 9 -50.73 -10.55 41.32
N ILE A 10 -49.57 -11.21 41.28
CA ILE A 10 -48.28 -10.60 41.58
C ILE A 10 -47.55 -10.28 40.27
N CYS A 11 -46.98 -9.07 40.18
CA CYS A 11 -46.04 -8.74 39.10
C CYS A 11 -44.62 -9.05 39.58
N ASP A 12 -43.91 -9.93 38.87
CA ASP A 12 -42.57 -10.35 39.29
C ASP A 12 -41.52 -9.22 39.17
N GLY A 13 -41.73 -8.28 38.24
CA GLY A 13 -40.81 -7.16 38.03
C GLY A 13 -40.86 -6.12 39.15
N CYS A 14 -42.06 -5.65 39.53
CA CYS A 14 -42.22 -4.63 40.58
C CYS A 14 -42.53 -5.22 41.96
N LYS A 15 -42.68 -6.55 42.07
CA LYS A 15 -43.01 -7.31 43.30
C LYS A 15 -44.27 -6.84 44.03
N ALA A 16 -45.18 -6.15 43.33
CA ALA A 16 -46.42 -5.65 43.89
C ALA A 16 -47.61 -6.58 43.59
N TYR A 17 -48.56 -6.62 44.53
CA TYR A 17 -49.81 -7.35 44.42
C TYR A 17 -50.93 -6.45 43.91
N PHE A 18 -51.67 -6.93 42.93
CA PHE A 18 -52.78 -6.22 42.30
C PHE A 18 -54.00 -7.13 42.25
N CYS A 19 -55.22 -6.57 42.28
CA CYS A 19 -56.36 -7.34 41.79
C CYS A 19 -56.30 -7.46 40.26
N THR A 20 -57.02 -8.41 39.66
CA THR A 20 -57.01 -8.66 38.22
C THR A 20 -57.16 -7.38 37.37
N ARG A 21 -58.06 -6.47 37.76
CA ARG A 21 -58.26 -5.19 37.04
C ARG A 21 -57.01 -4.31 37.06
N HIS A 22 -56.47 -4.02 38.25
CA HIS A 22 -55.29 -3.15 38.37
C HIS A 22 -54.01 -3.83 37.83
N PHE A 23 -53.97 -5.17 37.78
CA PHE A 23 -52.89 -5.91 37.13
C PHE A 23 -52.90 -5.68 35.62
N ASN A 24 -54.08 -5.71 34.98
CA ASN A 24 -54.22 -5.44 33.56
C ASN A 24 -53.88 -3.98 33.23
N GLU A 25 -54.30 -3.03 34.05
CA GLU A 25 -53.91 -1.62 33.92
C GLU A 25 -52.38 -1.45 34.01
N HIS A 26 -51.74 -2.10 34.98
CA HIS A 26 -50.28 -2.10 35.12
C HIS A 26 -49.58 -2.70 33.88
N ARG A 27 -50.07 -3.82 33.36
CA ARG A 27 -49.54 -4.43 32.13
C ARG A 27 -49.68 -3.52 30.92
N GLN A 28 -50.81 -2.82 30.79
CA GLN A 28 -51.03 -1.86 29.72
C GLN A 28 -50.05 -0.68 29.81
N GLN A 29 -49.82 -0.15 31.02
CA GLN A 29 -48.83 0.91 31.24
C GLN A 29 -47.42 0.47 30.85
N LEU A 30 -47.03 -0.76 31.21
CA LEU A 30 -45.73 -1.32 30.83
C LEU A 30 -45.61 -1.49 29.31
N SER A 31 -46.65 -1.94 28.62
CA SER A 31 -46.65 -2.05 27.15
C SER A 31 -46.44 -0.67 26.51
N MET A 32 -47.19 0.33 26.96
CA MET A 32 -47.04 1.70 26.46
C MET A 32 -45.66 2.29 26.77
N GLN A 33 -45.08 1.94 27.91
CA GLN A 33 -43.74 2.36 28.27
C GLN A 33 -42.69 1.68 27.38
N PHE A 34 -42.82 0.39 27.12
CA PHE A 34 -41.90 -0.35 26.26
C PHE A 34 -41.92 0.20 24.82
N ASP A 35 -43.10 0.50 24.29
CA ASP A 35 -43.22 1.11 22.96
C ASP A 35 -42.54 2.49 22.91
N ARG A 36 -42.72 3.32 23.95
CA ARG A 36 -42.13 4.68 24.00
C ARG A 36 -40.63 4.69 24.26
N ASP A 37 -40.17 3.87 25.20
CA ASP A 37 -38.82 3.97 25.75
C ASP A 37 -37.85 2.99 25.07
N VAL A 38 -38.34 1.91 24.47
CA VAL A 38 -37.50 0.86 23.86
C VAL A 38 -37.68 0.83 22.35
N VAL A 39 -38.92 0.62 21.86
CA VAL A 39 -39.19 0.47 20.43
C VAL A 39 -38.85 1.75 19.67
N LYS A 40 -39.31 2.90 20.17
CA LYS A 40 -38.99 4.19 19.54
C LYS A 40 -37.49 4.47 19.46
N ILE A 41 -36.74 4.24 20.56
CA ILE A 41 -35.29 4.47 20.56
C ILE A 41 -34.59 3.53 19.57
N HIS A 42 -35.00 2.26 19.52
CA HIS A 42 -34.49 1.31 18.53
C HIS A 42 -34.70 1.79 17.09
N ASP A 43 -35.92 2.23 16.77
CA ASP A 43 -36.28 2.67 15.43
C ASP A 43 -35.55 3.97 15.06
N ASP A 44 -35.48 4.94 15.99
CA ASP A 44 -34.72 6.18 15.82
C ASP A 44 -33.22 5.89 15.55
N LEU A 45 -32.63 4.91 16.25
CA LEU A 45 -31.23 4.50 16.03
C LEU A 45 -31.05 3.81 14.68
N LEU A 46 -31.99 2.97 14.25
CA LEU A 46 -31.95 2.36 12.92
C LEU A 46 -32.05 3.41 11.81
N GLU A 47 -32.93 4.40 11.95
CA GLU A 47 -33.04 5.51 11.00
C GLU A 47 -31.77 6.36 10.96
N GLN A 48 -31.14 6.62 12.11
CA GLN A 48 -29.84 7.31 12.18
C GLN A 48 -28.74 6.52 11.47
N ILE A 49 -28.67 5.21 11.67
CA ILE A 49 -27.70 4.36 10.99
C ILE A 49 -27.95 4.36 9.47
N HIS A 50 -29.21 4.26 9.04
CA HIS A 50 -29.57 4.25 7.63
C HIS A 50 -29.36 5.62 6.95
N SER A 51 -29.55 6.73 7.65
CA SER A 51 -29.26 8.07 7.12
C SER A 51 -27.76 8.35 7.01
N VAL A 52 -26.95 7.87 7.96
CA VAL A 52 -25.48 7.95 7.89
C VAL A 52 -24.92 7.06 6.77
N LYS A 53 -25.60 5.95 6.45
CA LYS A 53 -25.25 5.07 5.32
C LYS A 53 -25.49 5.69 3.93
N GLN A 54 -25.90 6.96 3.79
CA GLN A 54 -25.82 7.63 2.50
C GLN A 54 -24.34 7.89 2.14
N PRO A 55 -23.74 7.13 1.20
CA PRO A 55 -22.27 6.99 1.14
C PRO A 55 -21.52 8.15 0.49
N ASN A 56 -22.19 9.17 -0.04
CA ASN A 56 -21.72 9.77 -1.29
C ASN A 56 -20.77 10.98 -1.17
N ILE A 57 -20.17 11.26 0.00
CA ILE A 57 -19.27 12.43 0.10
C ILE A 57 -17.99 12.12 0.88
N VAL A 58 -18.08 11.57 2.09
CA VAL A 58 -16.89 11.34 2.93
C VAL A 58 -16.10 10.10 2.49
N SER A 59 -16.80 9.06 2.00
CA SER A 59 -16.14 7.87 1.46
C SER A 59 -15.44 8.19 0.13
N ASP A 60 -16.07 9.02 -0.72
CA ASP A 60 -15.52 9.35 -2.03
C ASP A 60 -14.30 10.25 -1.92
N ASP A 61 -14.26 11.19 -0.97
CA ASP A 61 -13.09 12.04 -0.73
C ASP A 61 -11.89 11.25 -0.19
N LEU A 62 -12.11 10.35 0.78
CA LEU A 62 -11.03 9.50 1.31
C LEU A 62 -10.52 8.51 0.26
N CYS A 63 -11.41 7.90 -0.54
CA CYS A 63 -11.00 7.05 -1.65
C CYS A 63 -10.20 7.84 -2.69
N ALA A 64 -10.63 9.05 -3.05
CA ALA A 64 -9.88 9.92 -3.97
C ALA A 64 -8.48 10.25 -3.42
N GLN A 65 -8.35 10.55 -2.13
CA GLN A 65 -7.05 10.78 -1.50
C GLN A 65 -6.16 9.52 -1.54
N ILE A 66 -6.74 8.33 -1.38
CA ILE A 66 -6.01 7.04 -1.49
C ILE A 66 -5.55 6.83 -2.93
N ASP A 67 -6.42 7.07 -3.91
CA ASP A 67 -6.11 6.92 -5.35
C ASP A 67 -5.01 7.89 -5.79
N ASP A 68 -5.06 9.14 -5.31
CA ASP A 68 -4.03 10.16 -5.54
C ASP A 68 -2.69 9.74 -4.93
N TRP A 69 -2.71 9.23 -3.70
CA TRP A 69 -1.52 8.73 -3.02
C TRP A 69 -0.89 7.54 -3.77
N GLU A 70 -1.71 6.58 -4.21
CA GLU A 70 -1.27 5.42 -4.99
C GLU A 70 -0.64 5.87 -6.31
N THR A 71 -1.35 6.69 -7.07
CA THR A 71 -0.91 7.19 -8.38
C THR A 71 0.40 7.97 -8.25
N SER A 72 0.50 8.89 -7.29
CA SER A 72 1.70 9.68 -7.02
C SER A 72 2.91 8.79 -6.67
N THR A 73 2.66 7.75 -5.87
CA THR A 73 3.71 6.81 -5.45
C THR A 73 4.23 5.99 -6.63
N ILE A 74 3.34 5.46 -7.47
CA ILE A 74 3.71 4.72 -8.69
C ILE A 74 4.56 5.60 -9.61
N VAL A 75 4.18 6.86 -9.81
CA VAL A 75 4.92 7.80 -10.66
C VAL A 75 6.34 8.02 -10.11
N LYS A 76 6.48 8.23 -8.79
CA LYS A 76 7.79 8.41 -8.16
C LYS A 76 8.68 7.19 -8.32
N ILE A 77 8.14 5.99 -8.07
CA ILE A 77 8.89 4.73 -8.22
C ILE A 77 9.33 4.53 -9.67
N LYS A 78 8.44 4.78 -10.65
CA LYS A 78 8.77 4.68 -12.07
C LYS A 78 9.89 5.65 -12.46
N LYS A 79 9.85 6.90 -11.97
CA LYS A 79 10.89 7.89 -12.24
C LYS A 79 12.26 7.45 -11.69
N VAL A 80 12.31 7.00 -10.44
CA VAL A 80 13.56 6.51 -9.82
C VAL A 80 14.09 5.29 -10.56
N ALA A 81 13.22 4.35 -10.92
CA ALA A 81 13.63 3.16 -11.69
C ALA A 81 14.13 3.52 -13.10
N GLN A 82 13.55 4.52 -13.76
CA GLN A 82 14.06 5.02 -15.05
C GLN A 82 15.43 5.66 -14.92
N LEU A 83 15.66 6.48 -13.88
CA LEU A 83 16.96 7.08 -13.60
C LEU A 83 18.01 6.01 -13.33
N ALA A 84 17.70 5.00 -12.52
CA ALA A 84 18.61 3.89 -12.24
C ALA A 84 18.98 3.12 -13.51
N ARG A 85 18.00 2.80 -14.37
CA ARG A 85 18.27 2.15 -15.67
C ARG A 85 19.16 3.01 -16.55
N HIS A 86 18.91 4.32 -16.62
CA HIS A 86 19.73 5.23 -17.40
C HIS A 86 21.17 5.28 -16.90
N GLN A 87 21.37 5.36 -15.58
CA GLN A 87 22.70 5.34 -14.97
C GLN A 87 23.47 4.06 -15.29
N VAL A 88 22.82 2.89 -15.20
CA VAL A 88 23.44 1.61 -15.57
C VAL A 88 23.87 1.63 -17.04
N ILE A 89 22.98 2.04 -17.96
CA ILE A 89 23.31 2.12 -19.38
C ILE A 89 24.47 3.10 -19.62
N GLN A 90 24.48 4.25 -18.95
CA GLN A 90 25.57 5.22 -19.06
C GLN A 90 26.90 4.64 -18.59
N LEU A 91 26.94 3.99 -17.43
CA LEU A 91 28.16 3.36 -16.91
C LEU A 91 28.70 2.32 -17.89
N PHE A 92 27.84 1.40 -18.35
CA PHE A 92 28.24 0.40 -19.35
C PHE A 92 28.74 1.04 -20.65
N SER A 93 28.07 2.10 -21.13
CA SER A 93 28.50 2.78 -22.35
C SER A 93 29.86 3.45 -22.18
N GLN A 94 30.13 4.05 -21.01
CA GLN A 94 31.40 4.69 -20.69
C GLN A 94 32.53 3.67 -20.57
N GLU A 95 32.30 2.55 -19.89
CA GLU A 95 33.26 1.44 -19.81
C GLU A 95 33.56 0.86 -21.19
N THR A 96 32.53 0.61 -22.00
CA THR A 96 32.69 0.07 -23.37
C THR A 96 33.46 1.04 -24.26
N GLN A 97 33.19 2.35 -24.16
CA GLN A 97 33.94 3.38 -24.88
C GLN A 97 35.41 3.39 -24.46
N SER A 98 35.68 3.38 -23.15
CA SER A 98 37.05 3.36 -22.63
C SER A 98 37.82 2.11 -23.08
N LEU A 99 37.19 0.93 -23.07
CA LEU A 99 37.78 -0.30 -23.61
C LEU A 99 38.10 -0.18 -25.10
N THR A 100 37.20 0.42 -25.88
CA THR A 100 37.38 0.63 -27.33
C THR A 100 38.55 1.58 -27.60
N GLU A 101 38.67 2.66 -26.84
CA GLU A 101 39.78 3.62 -26.94
C GLU A 101 41.13 2.98 -26.56
N ASN A 102 41.16 2.16 -25.49
CA ASN A 102 42.35 1.42 -25.09
C ASN A 102 42.77 0.39 -26.15
N LEU A 103 41.83 -0.36 -26.71
CA LEU A 103 42.11 -1.29 -27.81
C LEU A 103 42.61 -0.56 -29.06
N GLY A 104 42.04 0.60 -29.39
CA GLY A 104 42.50 1.45 -30.48
C GLY A 104 43.95 1.90 -30.29
N THR A 105 44.30 2.31 -29.06
CA THR A 105 45.66 2.71 -28.69
C THR A 105 46.66 1.56 -28.87
N VAL A 106 46.30 0.34 -28.43
CA VAL A 106 47.12 -0.86 -28.61
C VAL A 106 47.26 -1.20 -30.10
N ALA A 107 46.19 -1.06 -30.89
CA ALA A 107 46.23 -1.30 -32.33
C ALA A 107 47.17 -0.30 -33.05
N ASP A 108 47.20 0.95 -32.64
CA ASP A 108 48.11 1.96 -33.19
C ASP A 108 49.58 1.72 -32.77
N GLU A 109 49.82 1.25 -31.55
CA GLU A 109 51.14 0.81 -31.09
C GLU A 109 51.65 -0.36 -31.96
N ILE A 110 50.80 -1.37 -32.20
CA ILE A 110 51.13 -2.52 -33.07
C ILE A 110 51.44 -2.04 -34.51
N ARG A 111 50.62 -1.17 -35.09
CA ARG A 111 50.84 -0.66 -36.45
C ARG A 111 52.15 0.10 -36.57
N THR A 112 52.50 0.90 -35.58
CA THR A 112 53.75 1.67 -35.54
C THR A 112 54.94 0.71 -35.53
N LEU A 113 54.96 -0.25 -34.60
CA LEU A 113 56.03 -1.24 -34.49
C LEU A 113 56.19 -2.09 -35.76
N LEU A 114 55.10 -2.47 -36.40
CA LEU A 114 55.13 -3.21 -37.68
C LEU A 114 55.67 -2.35 -38.83
N LYS A 115 55.35 -1.05 -38.85
CA LYS A 115 55.80 -0.14 -39.90
C LYS A 115 57.29 0.20 -39.76
N GLU A 116 57.76 0.32 -38.53
CA GLU A 116 59.15 0.65 -38.19
C GLU A 116 60.04 -0.60 -38.13
N ASP A 117 59.45 -1.80 -38.17
CA ASP A 117 60.13 -3.10 -38.01
C ASP A 117 61.04 -3.12 -36.77
N SER A 118 60.57 -2.49 -35.70
CA SER A 118 61.39 -2.09 -34.54
C SER A 118 60.95 -2.76 -33.24
N PHE A 119 60.35 -3.95 -33.30
CA PHE A 119 59.85 -4.66 -32.13
C PHE A 119 60.92 -5.56 -31.49
N ALA A 120 60.96 -5.58 -30.16
CA ALA A 120 61.76 -6.51 -29.37
C ALA A 120 60.86 -7.45 -28.54
N GLU A 121 61.46 -8.48 -27.92
CA GLU A 121 60.76 -9.42 -27.04
C GLU A 121 59.99 -8.71 -25.92
N ASP A 122 60.56 -7.64 -25.35
CA ASP A 122 59.92 -6.83 -24.31
C ASP A 122 58.64 -6.13 -24.81
N ASP A 123 58.60 -5.70 -26.07
CA ASP A 123 57.41 -5.09 -26.67
C ASP A 123 56.30 -6.13 -26.88
N ILE A 124 56.68 -7.33 -27.31
CA ILE A 124 55.75 -8.46 -27.49
C ILE A 124 55.13 -8.84 -26.15
N GLU A 125 55.94 -9.02 -25.10
CA GLU A 125 55.46 -9.38 -23.77
C GLU A 125 54.55 -8.28 -23.20
N ARG A 126 54.94 -7.00 -23.34
CA ARG A 126 54.13 -5.86 -22.91
C ARG A 126 52.76 -5.81 -23.61
N LEU A 127 52.73 -5.97 -24.92
CA LEU A 127 51.49 -5.95 -25.71
C LEU A 127 50.59 -7.14 -25.36
N GLN A 128 51.16 -8.33 -25.19
CA GLN A 128 50.43 -9.51 -24.73
C GLN A 128 49.82 -9.30 -23.34
N LEU A 129 50.55 -8.68 -22.41
CA LEU A 129 50.02 -8.34 -21.08
C LEU A 129 48.84 -7.37 -21.18
N LYS A 130 48.97 -6.29 -21.96
CA LYS A 130 47.89 -5.31 -22.18
C LYS A 130 46.64 -5.96 -22.79
N LEU A 131 46.81 -6.80 -23.81
CA LEU A 131 45.70 -7.50 -24.46
C LEU A 131 45.02 -8.49 -23.51
N ASN A 132 45.78 -9.25 -22.73
CA ASN A 132 45.23 -10.16 -21.72
C ASN A 132 44.47 -9.42 -20.61
N GLN A 133 44.93 -8.23 -20.21
CA GLN A 133 44.22 -7.40 -19.24
C GLN A 133 42.90 -6.89 -19.81
N LEU A 134 42.89 -6.39 -21.04
CA LEU A 134 41.67 -5.94 -21.71
C LEU A 134 40.68 -7.10 -21.92
N GLN A 135 41.17 -8.28 -22.25
CA GLN A 135 40.34 -9.49 -22.37
C GLN A 135 39.70 -9.87 -21.04
N LYS A 136 40.46 -9.85 -19.93
CA LYS A 136 39.90 -10.11 -18.60
C LYS A 136 38.84 -9.08 -18.19
N SER A 137 39.02 -7.81 -18.56
CA SER A 137 38.03 -6.77 -18.30
C SER A 137 36.73 -6.98 -19.09
N LEU A 138 36.80 -7.59 -20.28
CA LEU A 138 35.63 -7.98 -21.08
C LEU A 138 34.93 -9.22 -20.51
N ASP A 139 35.69 -10.22 -20.05
CA ASP A 139 35.15 -11.46 -19.49
C ASP A 139 34.51 -11.28 -18.09
N GLN A 140 34.78 -10.15 -17.43
CA GLN A 140 34.25 -9.79 -16.11
C GLN A 140 32.96 -8.93 -16.17
N GLN A 141 32.48 -8.57 -17.37
CA GLN A 141 31.21 -7.87 -17.61
C GLN A 141 30.06 -8.86 -17.88
#